data_AF-A0AAV3UYZ6-F1
#
_entry.id   AF-A0AAV3UYZ6-F1
#
_cell.length_a   1.000
_cell.length_b   1.000
_cell.length_c   1.000
_cell.angle_alpha   90.00
_cell.angle_beta   90.00
_cell.angle_gamma   90.00
#
_symmetry.space_group_name_H-M   'P 1'
#
loop_
_entity.id
_entity.type
_entity.pdbx_description
1 polymer ?
#
loop_
_entity_poly.entity_id
_entity_poly.type
_entity_poly.pdbx_seq_one_letter_code
_entity_poly.pdbx_strand_id
1 'polypeptide(L)'
;MSFWQCDEFAFAIAKPFDGAPASNGNGTMIGFNVGSSDEVERMHSKAIELGGICEGAPGHRGPKFSAYVRDLDKNKIVFSA
;
A
#
# COMPACT_ATOMS: atom_id res chain seq x y z
N MET A 1 12.93 -12.74 1.32
CA MET A 1 11.50 -12.60 1.03
C MET A 1 10.79 -12.56 2.37
N SER A 2 9.85 -11.65 2.54
CA SER A 2 8.92 -11.64 3.66
C SER A 2 7.53 -11.89 3.11
N PHE A 3 6.78 -12.78 3.75
CA PHE A 3 5.52 -13.29 3.22
C PHE A 3 4.46 -13.28 4.32
N TRP A 4 3.30 -12.73 4.00
CA TRP A 4 2.11 -12.73 4.86
C TRP A 4 1.01 -13.49 4.11
N GLN A 5 0.46 -14.53 4.74
CA GLN A 5 -0.54 -15.40 4.14
C GLN A 5 -1.69 -15.67 5.11
N CYS A 6 -2.90 -15.55 4.57
CA CYS A 6 -4.18 -15.95 5.16
C CYS A 6 -4.89 -16.88 4.14
N ASP A 7 -6.04 -17.43 4.50
CA ASP A 7 -6.76 -18.40 3.65
C ASP A 7 -7.07 -17.88 2.24
N GLU A 8 -7.44 -16.60 2.11
CA GLU A 8 -7.84 -15.99 0.83
C GLU A 8 -6.86 -14.91 0.33
N PHE A 9 -5.78 -14.65 1.07
CA PHE A 9 -4.91 -13.50 0.81
C PHE A 9 -3.44 -13.87 1.01
N ALA A 10 -2.59 -13.45 0.07
CA ALA A 10 -1.16 -13.54 0.21
C ALA A 10 -0.50 -12.25 -0.28
N PHE A 11 0.46 -11.74 0.48
CA PHE A 11 1.28 -10.60 0.11
C PHE A 11 2.75 -10.89 0.41
N ALA A 12 3.62 -10.56 -0.55
CA ALA A 12 5.04 -10.83 -0.47
C ALA A 12 5.84 -9.58 -0.80
N ILE A 13 6.98 -9.42 -0.13
CA ILE A 13 8.06 -8.55 -0.57
C ILE A 13 9.34 -9.39 -0.72
N ALA A 14 10.11 -9.14 -1.77
CA ALA A 14 11.31 -9.88 -2.05
C ALA A 14 12.37 -8.98 -2.68
N LYS A 15 13.65 -9.37 -2.49
CA LYS A 15 14.71 -8.84 -3.36
C LYS A 15 14.46 -9.39 -4.78
N PRO A 16 14.59 -8.56 -5.84
CA PRO A 16 14.43 -9.03 -7.21
C PRO A 16 15.32 -10.24 -7.51
N PHE A 17 14.77 -11.24 -8.17
CA PHE A 17 15.47 -12.50 -8.46
C PHE A 17 16.65 -12.31 -9.43
N ASP A 18 16.53 -11.36 -10.35
CA ASP A 18 17.56 -10.99 -11.31
C ASP A 18 18.72 -10.17 -10.70
N GLY A 19 18.63 -9.81 -9.42
CA GLY A 19 19.63 -9.03 -8.70
C GLY A 19 19.67 -7.54 -9.05
N ALA A 20 18.80 -7.06 -9.95
CA ALA A 20 18.67 -5.63 -10.23
C ALA A 20 18.05 -4.89 -9.04
N PRO A 21 18.24 -3.56 -8.92
CA PRO A 21 17.53 -2.77 -7.92
C PRO A 21 16.00 -2.91 -8.07
N ALA A 22 15.29 -2.95 -6.95
CA ALA A 22 13.83 -2.89 -6.97
C ALA A 22 13.37 -1.59 -7.64
N SER A 23 12.25 -1.67 -8.37
CA SER A 23 11.64 -0.51 -9.02
C SER A 23 10.12 -0.62 -8.95
N ASN A 24 9.46 0.53 -9.01
CA ASN A 24 8.00 0.59 -9.04
C ASN A 24 7.48 0.61 -10.48
N GLY A 25 6.36 -0.06 -10.73
CA GLY A 25 5.67 -0.02 -12.02
C GLY A 25 4.86 1.27 -12.21
N ASN A 26 4.94 1.90 -13.38
CA ASN A 26 4.02 2.97 -13.75
C ASN A 26 2.61 2.38 -14.01
N GLY A 27 1.57 2.99 -13.42
CA GLY A 27 0.20 2.48 -13.45
C GLY A 27 -0.07 1.27 -12.55
N THR A 28 0.95 0.72 -11.88
CA THR A 28 0.78 -0.38 -10.90
C THR A 28 0.36 0.17 -9.54
N MET A 29 -0.57 -0.51 -8.89
CA MET A 29 -1.03 -0.20 -7.54
C MET A 29 -1.46 -1.47 -6.82
N ILE A 30 -1.07 -1.60 -5.55
CA ILE A 30 -1.51 -2.69 -4.67
C ILE A 30 -2.59 -2.15 -3.73
N GLY A 31 -3.74 -2.82 -3.69
CA GLY A 31 -4.87 -2.41 -2.87
C GLY A 31 -5.10 -3.31 -1.68
N PHE A 32 -5.16 -2.71 -0.49
CA PHE A 32 -5.56 -3.36 0.74
C PHE A 32 -6.95 -2.88 1.14
N ASN A 33 -7.89 -3.81 1.24
CA ASN A 33 -9.17 -3.55 1.89
C ASN A 33 -8.96 -3.62 3.40
N VAL A 34 -9.24 -2.52 4.10
CA VAL A 34 -9.07 -2.37 5.55
C VAL A 34 -10.40 -2.24 6.29
N GLY A 35 -11.53 -2.32 5.57
CA GLY A 35 -12.87 -2.51 6.11
C GLY A 35 -13.58 -1.28 6.68
N SER A 36 -12.86 -0.20 7.01
CA SER A 36 -13.47 1.03 7.52
C SER A 36 -12.66 2.28 7.21
N SER A 37 -13.30 3.46 7.23
CA SER A 37 -12.62 4.75 7.06
C SER A 37 -11.60 5.01 8.16
N ASP A 38 -11.90 4.61 9.40
CA ASP A 38 -10.97 4.76 10.54
C ASP A 38 -9.69 3.95 10.32
N GLU A 39 -9.83 2.72 9.79
CA GLU A 39 -8.67 1.90 9.44
C GLU A 39 -7.89 2.46 8.25
N VAL A 40 -8.56 3.11 7.29
CA VAL A 40 -7.86 3.84 6.20
C VAL A 40 -7.00 4.96 6.78
N GLU A 41 -7.53 5.76 7.70
CA GLU A 41 -6.79 6.85 8.34
C GLU A 41 -5.64 6.34 9.21
N ARG A 42 -5.89 5.28 10.00
CA ARG A 42 -4.88 4.63 10.85
C ARG A 42 -3.72 4.09 10.02
N MET A 43 -4.02 3.35 8.95
CA MET A 43 -3.01 2.74 8.08
C MET A 43 -2.23 3.78 7.28
N HIS A 44 -2.91 4.80 6.74
CA HIS A 44 -2.24 5.92 6.07
C HIS A 44 -1.27 6.63 7.02
N SER A 45 -1.75 7.02 8.21
CA SER A 45 -0.91 7.71 9.20
C SER A 45 0.32 6.88 9.59
N LYS A 46 0.13 5.56 9.81
CA LYS A 46 1.25 4.67 10.12
C LYS A 46 2.25 4.56 8.97
N ALA A 47 1.78 4.51 7.72
CA ALA A 47 2.66 4.47 6.56
C ALA A 47 3.51 5.74 6.45
N ILE A 48 2.94 6.92 6.70
CA ILE A 48 3.69 8.19 6.73
C ILE A 48 4.71 8.22 7.87
N GLU A 49 4.34 7.77 9.07
CA GLU A 49 5.25 7.66 10.22
C GLU A 49 6.47 6.78 9.92
N LEU A 50 6.27 5.70 9.14
CA LEU A 50 7.33 4.77 8.72
C LEU A 50 8.19 5.28 7.54
N GLY A 51 7.97 6.51 7.08
CA GLY A 51 8.74 7.12 5.99
C GLY A 51 8.12 6.97 4.59
N GLY A 52 6.89 6.44 4.50
CA GLY A 52 6.12 6.44 3.28
C GLY A 52 5.77 7.87 2.83
N ILE A 53 5.57 8.05 1.53
CA ILE A 53 5.26 9.36 0.94
C ILE A 53 3.76 9.43 0.68
N CYS A 54 3.10 10.49 1.13
CA CYS A 54 1.70 10.75 0.82
C CYS A 54 1.52 10.98 -0.69
N GLU A 55 0.64 10.20 -1.33
CA GLU A 55 0.22 10.39 -2.72
C GLU A 55 -1.30 10.60 -2.81
N GLY A 56 -1.96 10.79 -1.67
CA GLY A 56 -3.38 11.06 -1.56
C GLY A 56 -3.86 10.86 -0.13
N ALA A 57 -4.06 11.97 0.57
CA ALA A 57 -4.59 11.95 1.94
C ALA A 57 -5.95 11.22 2.01
N PRO A 58 -6.28 10.62 3.17
CA PRO A 58 -7.56 9.95 3.38
C PRO A 58 -8.75 10.83 2.97
N GLY A 59 -9.69 10.24 2.26
CA GLY A 59 -10.91 10.93 1.86
C GLY A 59 -11.78 10.12 0.92
N HIS A 60 -12.95 10.66 0.60
CA HIS A 60 -13.86 10.03 -0.35
C HIS A 60 -13.29 10.11 -1.78
N ARG A 61 -13.28 8.96 -2.48
CA ARG A 61 -12.74 8.77 -3.83
C ARG A 61 -13.62 7.79 -4.59
N GLY A 62 -14.45 8.31 -5.50
CA GLY A 62 -15.45 7.48 -6.19
C GLY A 62 -16.39 6.81 -5.18
N PRO A 63 -16.61 5.49 -5.24
CA PRO A 63 -17.56 4.82 -4.34
C PRO A 63 -17.01 4.52 -2.94
N LYS A 64 -15.72 4.78 -2.67
CA LYS A 64 -15.04 4.35 -1.44
C LYS A 64 -14.32 5.48 -0.72
N PHE A 65 -14.14 5.32 0.58
CA PHE A 65 -13.18 6.10 1.35
C PHE A 65 -11.80 5.46 1.21
N SER A 66 -10.78 6.20 0.80
CA SER A 66 -9.46 5.65 0.48
C SER A 66 -8.32 6.63 0.70
N ALA A 67 -7.12 6.09 0.89
CA ALA A 67 -5.88 6.85 1.02
C ALA A 67 -4.76 6.16 0.24
N TYR A 68 -3.80 6.95 -0.25
CA TYR A 68 -2.73 6.47 -1.13
C TYR A 68 -1.36 6.89 -0.61
N VAL A 69 -0.43 5.94 -0.62
CA VAL A 69 0.96 6.19 -0.25
C VAL A 69 1.91 5.53 -1.25
N ARG A 70 3.13 6.05 -1.30
CA ARG A 70 4.30 5.35 -1.84
C ARG A 70 5.06 4.71 -0.68
N ASP A 71 5.41 3.44 -0.80
CA ASP A 71 6.36 2.82 0.12
C ASP A 71 7.80 3.34 -0.14
N LEU A 72 8.77 2.76 0.57
CA LEU A 72 10.18 3.15 0.49
C LEU A 72 10.80 2.86 -0.89
N ASP A 73 10.27 1.88 -1.62
CA ASP A 73 10.66 1.52 -2.99
C ASP A 73 9.78 2.23 -4.04
N LYS A 74 8.94 3.17 -3.61
CA LYS A 74 8.00 3.95 -4.41
C LYS A 74 6.88 3.15 -5.07
N ASN A 75 6.58 1.95 -4.58
CA ASN A 75 5.38 1.21 -4.97
C ASN A 75 4.15 1.95 -4.49
N LYS A 76 3.13 2.06 -5.35
CA LYS A 76 1.87 2.71 -4.98
C LYS A 76 0.98 1.73 -4.23
N ILE A 77 0.55 2.13 -3.04
CA ILE A 77 -0.35 1.36 -2.17
C ILE A 77 -1.62 2.19 -1.95
N VAL A 78 -2.78 1.53 -2.00
CA VAL A 78 -4.05 2.09 -1.57
C VAL A 78 -4.60 1.33 -0.37
N PHE A 79 -5.03 2.07 0.64
CA PHE A 79 -5.88 1.57 1.72
C PHE A 79 -7.31 2.00 1.41
N SER A 80 -8.25 1.06 1.38
CA SER A 80 -9.63 1.31 1.01
C SER A 80 -10.58 0.70 2.03
N ALA A 81 -11.62 1.44 2.39
CA ALA A 81 -12.69 0.96 3.27
C ALA A 81 -13.55 -0.15 2.61
#